data_AF-A0A6N9P1F3-F1
#
_entry.id   AF-A0A6N9P1F3-F1
#
_cell.length_a   1.000
_cell.length_b   1.000
_cell.length_c   1.000
_cell.angle_alpha   90.00
_cell.angle_beta   90.00
_cell.angle_gamma   90.00
#
_symmetry.space_group_name_H-M   'P 1'
#
loop_
_entity.id
_entity.type
_entity.pdbx_description
1 polymer ?
#
loop_
_entity_poly.entity_id
_entity_poly.type
_entity_poly.pdbx_seq_one_letter_code
_entity_poly.pdbx_strand_id
1 'polypeptide(L)'
;MMDALNEFQRQFMETLADIQENCVQLALEQNEDEPLVNKYYEITSEVIIRILEIIDGYCNQNIGKLKVVCEKTGENLKDSPYIELHDIICNYLKGAD
;
A
#
# COMPACT_ATOMS: atom_id res chain seq x y z
N MET A 1 26.53 5.98 6.93
CA MET A 1 26.42 5.04 5.81
C MET A 1 25.03 4.47 5.90
N MET A 2 24.20 4.63 4.86
CA MET A 2 23.08 3.71 4.70
C MET A 2 23.73 2.35 4.53
N ASP A 3 23.49 1.42 5.45
CA ASP A 3 23.85 0.02 5.22
C ASP A 3 23.20 -0.38 3.89
N ALA A 4 23.99 -1.01 3.01
CA ALA A 4 23.52 -1.38 1.69
C ALA A 4 22.32 -2.34 1.85
N LEU A 5 21.13 -1.90 1.41
CA LEU A 5 19.93 -2.73 1.39
C LEU A 5 20.22 -4.01 0.59
N ASN A 6 19.79 -5.16 1.10
CA ASN A 6 19.79 -6.37 0.30
C ASN A 6 18.77 -6.24 -0.85
N GLU A 7 18.84 -7.17 -1.81
CA GLU A 7 17.98 -7.15 -3.00
C GLU A 7 16.50 -6.99 -2.66
N PHE A 8 15.99 -7.83 -1.75
CA PHE A 8 14.59 -7.81 -1.31
C PHE A 8 14.21 -6.47 -0.68
N GLN A 9 15.04 -5.96 0.23
CA GLN A 9 14.80 -4.68 0.88
C GLN A 9 14.79 -3.53 -0.13
N ARG A 10 15.71 -3.53 -1.10
CA ARG A 10 15.78 -2.50 -2.14
C ARG A 10 14.54 -2.54 -3.02
N GLN A 11 14.18 -3.73 -3.52
CA GLN A 11 12.97 -3.92 -4.34
C GLN A 11 11.70 -3.47 -3.61
N PHE A 12 11.59 -3.77 -2.31
CA PHE A 12 10.47 -3.31 -1.51
C PHE A 12 10.42 -1.77 -1.44
N MET A 13 11.56 -1.11 -1.15
CA MET A 13 11.63 0.36 -1.09
C MET A 13 11.37 1.03 -2.45
N GLU A 14 11.90 0.47 -3.53
CA GLU A 14 11.64 0.94 -4.90
C GLU A 14 10.16 0.80 -5.26
N THR A 15 9.52 -0.31 -4.91
CA THR A 15 8.09 -0.52 -5.16
C THR A 15 7.24 0.52 -4.40
N LEU A 16 7.63 0.91 -3.17
CA LEU A 16 6.94 1.98 -2.44
C LEU A 16 7.09 3.35 -3.13
N ALA A 17 8.26 3.66 -3.67
CA ALA A 17 8.50 4.89 -4.41
C ALA A 17 7.66 4.92 -5.71
N ASP A 18 7.61 3.80 -6.43
CA ASP A 18 6.79 3.66 -7.64
C ASP A 18 5.30 3.82 -7.35
N ILE A 19 4.81 3.27 -6.24
CA ILE A 19 3.41 3.46 -5.79
C ILE A 19 3.13 4.95 -5.60
N GLN A 20 3.98 5.66 -4.84
CA GLN A 20 3.77 7.08 -4.58
C GLN A 20 3.74 7.89 -5.89
N GLU A 21 4.70 7.67 -6.78
CA GLU A 21 4.77 8.38 -8.06
C GLU A 21 3.51 8.13 -8.90
N ASN A 22 3.10 6.88 -9.05
CA ASN A 22 1.89 6.52 -9.80
C ASN A 22 0.64 7.16 -9.19
N CYS A 23 0.49 7.15 -7.86
CA CYS A 23 -0.64 7.76 -7.18
C CYS A 23 -0.69 9.28 -7.38
N VAL A 24 0.47 9.96 -7.34
CA VAL A 24 0.58 11.40 -7.61
C VAL A 24 0.20 11.72 -9.05
N GLN A 25 0.69 10.96 -10.03
CA GLN A 25 0.34 11.18 -11.43
C GLN A 25 -1.17 10.99 -11.68
N LEU A 26 -1.76 9.94 -11.12
CA LEU A 26 -3.21 9.72 -11.20
C LEU A 26 -4.01 10.89 -10.59
N ALA A 27 -3.58 11.41 -9.44
CA ALA A 27 -4.23 12.56 -8.81
C ALA A 27 -4.09 13.86 -9.63
N LEU A 28 -2.98 14.04 -10.34
CA LEU A 28 -2.76 15.17 -11.24
C LEU A 28 -3.62 15.11 -12.51
N GLU A 29 -4.00 13.91 -12.95
CA GLU A 29 -4.88 13.70 -14.10
C GLU A 29 -6.37 13.97 -13.79
N GLN A 30 -6.75 14.08 -12.51
CA GLN A 30 -8.13 14.33 -12.09
C GLN A 30 -8.60 15.75 -12.40
N ASN A 31 -9.90 15.90 -12.68
CA ASN A 31 -10.54 17.18 -13.03
C ASN A 31 -10.25 18.28 -12.00
N GLU A 32 -9.97 19.50 -12.45
CA GLU A 32 -9.65 20.66 -11.59
C GLU A 32 -10.83 21.10 -10.71
N ASP A 33 -12.06 20.77 -11.10
CA ASP A 33 -13.29 21.13 -10.36
C ASP A 33 -13.54 20.27 -9.11
N GLU A 34 -12.79 19.18 -8.94
CA GLU A 34 -12.92 18.25 -7.81
C GLU A 34 -12.36 18.92 -6.53
N PRO A 35 -13.11 18.95 -5.40
CA PRO A 35 -12.65 19.59 -4.18
C PRO A 35 -11.30 19.02 -3.72
N LEU A 36 -10.32 19.90 -3.47
CA LEU A 36 -8.96 19.50 -3.10
C LEU A 36 -8.90 18.52 -1.91
N VAL A 37 -9.85 18.62 -0.98
CA VAL A 37 -9.98 17.70 0.16
C VAL A 37 -10.29 16.25 -0.26
N ASN A 38 -11.10 16.05 -1.30
CA ASN A 38 -11.43 14.73 -1.83
C ASN A 38 -10.17 14.12 -2.48
N LYS A 39 -9.48 14.88 -3.34
CA LYS A 39 -8.20 14.49 -3.93
C LYS A 39 -7.18 14.02 -2.89
N TYR A 40 -7.10 14.69 -1.73
CA TYR A 40 -6.21 14.26 -0.65
C TYR A 40 -6.63 12.95 0.00
N TYR A 41 -7.93 12.71 0.19
CA TYR A 41 -8.40 11.43 0.70
C TYR A 41 -8.17 10.31 -0.31
N GLU A 42 -8.47 10.54 -1.59
CA GLU A 42 -8.28 9.57 -2.67
C GLU A 42 -6.81 9.19 -2.88
N ILE A 43 -5.90 10.17 -2.97
CA ILE A 43 -4.47 9.85 -3.17
C ILE A 43 -3.90 9.08 -1.97
N THR A 44 -4.31 9.46 -0.75
CA THR A 44 -3.80 8.79 0.46
C THR A 44 -4.42 7.41 0.66
N SER A 45 -5.69 7.22 0.29
CA SER A 45 -6.33 5.90 0.31
C SER A 45 -5.68 4.96 -0.70
N GLU A 46 -5.46 5.42 -1.93
CA GLU A 46 -4.83 4.63 -3.00
C GLU A 46 -3.42 4.19 -2.61
N VAL A 47 -2.60 5.09 -2.05
CA VAL A 47 -1.26 4.73 -1.54
C VAL A 47 -1.36 3.63 -0.46
N ILE A 48 -2.30 3.74 0.49
CA ILE A 48 -2.48 2.73 1.53
C ILE A 48 -2.91 1.39 0.93
N ILE A 49 -3.88 1.40 0.01
CA ILE A 49 -4.40 0.20 -0.66
C ILE A 49 -3.27 -0.50 -1.42
N ARG A 50 -2.51 0.23 -2.23
CA ARG A 50 -1.38 -0.31 -3.01
C ARG A 50 -0.29 -0.93 -2.13
N ILE A 51 0.00 -0.34 -0.97
CA ILE A 51 0.93 -0.92 0.00
C ILE A 51 0.39 -2.26 0.54
N LEU A 52 -0.89 -2.33 0.83
CA LEU A 52 -1.53 -3.56 1.31
C LEU A 52 -1.60 -4.62 0.21
N GLU A 53 -1.76 -4.24 -1.07
CA GLU A 53 -1.63 -5.13 -2.22
C GLU A 53 -0.22 -5.75 -2.32
N ILE A 54 0.86 -5.01 -2.01
CA ILE A 54 2.20 -5.61 -1.89
C ILE A 54 2.18 -6.71 -0.83
N ILE A 55 1.63 -6.42 0.35
CA ILE A 55 1.61 -7.36 1.47
C ILE A 55 0.75 -8.59 1.14
N ASP A 56 -0.33 -8.41 0.38
CA ASP A 56 -1.18 -9.48 -0.12
C ASP A 56 -0.56 -10.28 -1.27
N GLY A 57 0.43 -9.71 -1.96
CA GLY A 57 1.23 -10.35 -2.99
C GLY A 57 0.80 -10.03 -4.42
N TYR A 58 0.05 -8.94 -4.65
CA TYR A 58 -0.51 -8.57 -5.95
C TYR A 58 0.36 -7.60 -6.75
N CYS A 59 1.17 -6.76 -6.10
CA CYS A 59 1.80 -5.62 -6.78
C CYS A 59 3.17 -5.92 -7.44
N ASN A 60 4.01 -6.77 -6.84
CA ASN A 60 5.35 -7.09 -7.37
C ASN A 60 5.65 -8.59 -7.26
N GLN A 61 5.76 -9.26 -8.40
CA GLN A 61 5.99 -10.72 -8.49
C GLN A 61 7.34 -11.16 -7.90
N ASN A 62 8.34 -10.27 -7.82
CA ASN A 62 9.65 -10.59 -7.25
C ASN A 62 9.64 -10.58 -5.71
N ILE A 63 8.70 -9.84 -5.10
CA ILE A 63 8.54 -9.74 -3.64
C ILE A 63 7.67 -10.88 -3.12
N GLY A 64 6.60 -11.21 -3.85
CA GLY A 64 5.60 -12.20 -3.42
C GLY A 64 4.77 -11.74 -2.22
N LYS A 65 4.06 -12.69 -1.59
CA LYS A 65 3.17 -12.42 -0.44
C LYS A 65 3.99 -12.23 0.85
N LEU A 66 3.69 -11.16 1.58
CA LEU A 66 4.35 -10.84 2.85
C LEU A 66 3.47 -11.19 4.06
N LYS A 67 4.11 -11.37 5.22
CA LYS A 67 3.44 -11.53 6.52
C LYS A 67 3.63 -10.27 7.35
N VAL A 68 2.56 -9.85 8.02
CA VAL A 68 2.62 -8.83 9.07
C VAL A 68 2.45 -9.55 10.39
N VAL A 69 3.52 -9.60 11.18
CA VAL A 69 3.55 -10.32 12.45
C VAL A 69 3.68 -9.33 13.59
N CYS A 70 2.78 -9.40 14.56
CA CYS A 70 2.92 -8.64 15.80
C CYS A 70 4.07 -9.25 16.62
N GLU A 71 5.18 -8.55 16.78
CA GLU A 71 6.34 -9.10 17.54
C GLU A 71 6.01 -9.40 19.00
N LYS A 72 5.02 -8.68 19.58
CA LYS A 72 4.60 -8.88 20.97
C LYS A 72 3.81 -10.18 21.17
N THR A 73 2.90 -10.51 20.24
CA THR A 73 2.00 -11.67 20.38
C THR A 73 2.42 -12.85 19.51
N GLY A 74 3.27 -12.63 18.51
CA GLY A 74 3.64 -13.60 17.48
C GLY A 74 2.54 -13.87 16.46
N GLU A 75 1.39 -13.19 16.58
CA GLU A 75 0.24 -13.41 15.69
C GLU A 75 0.52 -12.81 14.31
N ASN A 76 0.20 -13.58 13.27
CA ASN A 76 0.11 -13.06 11.91
C ASN A 76 -1.24 -12.36 11.75
N LEU A 77 -1.20 -11.09 11.36
CA LEU A 77 -2.38 -10.24 11.18
C LEU A 77 -3.44 -10.86 10.24
N LYS A 78 -3.02 -11.73 9.32
CA LYS A 78 -3.83 -12.19 8.19
C LYS A 78 -4.36 -13.62 8.31
N ASP A 79 -4.07 -14.37 9.37
CA ASP A 79 -4.28 -15.83 9.36
C ASP A 79 -5.49 -16.32 10.19
N SER A 80 -6.11 -15.50 11.05
CA SER A 80 -7.21 -15.96 11.94
C SER A 80 -8.14 -14.82 12.43
N PRO A 81 -9.23 -14.50 11.71
CA PRO A 81 -9.64 -15.07 10.43
C PRO A 81 -8.71 -14.67 9.28
N TYR A 82 -8.76 -15.41 8.17
CA TYR A 82 -8.05 -14.99 6.96
C TYR A 82 -8.66 -13.70 6.41
N ILE A 83 -7.81 -12.72 6.10
CA ILE A 83 -8.21 -11.47 5.46
C ILE A 83 -7.26 -11.10 4.32
N GLU A 84 -7.83 -10.45 3.29
CA GLU A 84 -7.06 -9.69 2.29
C GLU A 84 -7.08 -8.23 2.74
N LEU A 85 -5.90 -7.70 3.03
CA LEU A 85 -5.78 -6.39 3.67
C LEU A 85 -6.28 -5.28 2.76
N HIS A 86 -5.97 -5.34 1.46
CA HIS A 86 -6.39 -4.34 0.49
C HIS A 86 -7.92 -4.30 0.29
N ASP A 87 -8.62 -5.43 0.42
CA ASP A 87 -10.09 -5.46 0.38
C ASP A 87 -10.71 -4.90 1.68
N ILE A 88 -10.18 -5.32 2.83
CA ILE A 88 -10.78 -4.96 4.13
C ILE A 88 -10.61 -3.47 4.42
N ILE A 89 -9.46 -2.87 4.05
CA ILE A 89 -9.14 -1.47 4.39
C ILE A 89 -10.12 -0.48 3.73
N CYS A 90 -10.70 -0.80 2.58
CA CYS A 90 -11.63 0.07 1.87
C CYS A 90 -12.87 0.41 2.73
N ASN A 91 -13.27 -0.48 3.65
CA ASN A 91 -14.36 -0.22 4.58
C ASN A 91 -14.04 0.83 5.67
N TYR A 92 -12.77 1.23 5.80
CA TYR A 92 -12.29 2.13 6.85
C TYR A 92 -11.75 3.46 6.32
N LEU A 93 -11.33 3.50 5.05
CA LEU A 93 -10.78 4.69 4.43
C LEU A 93 -11.90 5.54 3.83
N LYS A 94 -11.64 6.84 3.71
CA LYS A 94 -12.45 7.75 2.89
C LYS A 94 -11.81 7.86 1.52
N GLY A 95 -12.60 8.04 0.47
CA GLY A 95 -12.09 8.12 -0.91
C GLY A 95 -11.53 6.78 -1.38
N ALA A 96 -12.03 5.66 -0.85
CA ALA A 96 -11.70 4.30 -1.27
C ALA A 96 -12.91 3.61 -1.92
N ASP A 97 -13.85 4.41 -2.44
CA ASP A 97 -15.15 3.98 -2.98
C ASP A 97 -15.06 3.58 -4.46
#